data_AF-A0A7W3J6G9-F1
#
_entry.id   AF-A0A7W3J6G9-F1
#
_cell.length_a   1.000
_cell.length_b   1.000
_cell.length_c   1.000
_cell.angle_alpha   90.00
_cell.angle_beta   90.00
_cell.angle_gamma   90.00
#
_symmetry.space_group_name_H-M   'P 1'
#
loop_
_entity.id
_entity.type
_entity.pdbx_description
1 polymer ?
#
loop_
_entity_poly.entity_id
_entity_poly.type
_entity_poly.pdbx_seq_one_letter_code
_entity_poly.pdbx_strand_id
1 'polypeptide(L)'
;MQNSLRPPRARRITTALTGGALLAGTFVGAPAVAAPATPAAAPPTTTATTTSAEACGEGDGLPDSKISIQLYTHVGEIGSGTPSPETIDRVLGEVANAGFTNVEPYNQPYSMPVEDYQAILDRYGLEVSSSHGSTDWDTWPATVDYAVALGQDYIGTGGMAGSYGTYEEAVATAEYVNRLGEYANEHGANKIVLHNHQTEFTTRYPHPETGEMVSAWQVIEENTDPRYVTFQLDVGWAADAGIDVPAWIEEYGDRIELLHVKDAVNLNAEGDPRQVALGNGDMDLPAILAASEPYVQYYTYEWDDAPSFESSAESYRYLRCYLADGGGGDQCDPDDGESLALGRPVTTSSVDDPVRTGEMAVDGNAGTRWGSAWSEPEWIAVDLGADYDLSRVVIDWETAYASGYEIQTSPDGEAWTTVHTVTDGDGNFDDLALTGTGRHVRLLATERATQWGFSLYELEVFGTPAGEEPAPGPVTRGAGYWTSEYRQVRNPDHTADELLCLLSAARGQSDVFDEEVGLTSLDDAVRVLWPRHHDERTDGFDRQLLTLWLNVATGSVALDDRVARYGTVGDLLAAAEAARLDEDTRWVELLKYQAVLTVVNARH
;
A
#
# COMPACT_ATOMS: atom_id res chain seq x y z
N MET A 1 -24.63 55.85 12.50
CA MET A 1 -25.46 56.36 11.39
C MET A 1 -26.17 55.17 10.76
N GLN A 2 -27.49 55.29 10.56
CA GLN A 2 -28.41 54.26 10.07
C GLN A 2 -28.38 54.09 8.55
N ASN A 3 -28.67 52.85 8.09
CA ASN A 3 -29.55 52.44 6.96
C ASN A 3 -29.08 51.06 6.47
N SER A 4 -29.74 49.93 6.76
CA SER A 4 -31.06 49.45 6.31
C SER A 4 -31.23 49.47 4.79
N LEU A 5 -31.34 48.29 4.17
CA LEU A 5 -32.36 47.94 3.17
C LEU A 5 -32.44 46.40 2.99
N ARG A 6 -33.68 45.91 2.93
CA ARG A 6 -34.16 44.50 2.87
C ARG A 6 -34.48 44.08 1.40
N PRO A 7 -34.82 42.80 1.13
CA PRO A 7 -34.75 42.12 -0.18
C PRO A 7 -36.09 42.10 -0.98
N PRO A 8 -36.14 41.52 -2.20
CA PRO A 8 -37.39 41.08 -2.85
C PRO A 8 -37.53 39.54 -2.74
N ARG A 9 -38.56 38.97 -2.07
CA ARG A 9 -39.98 38.72 -2.42
C ARG A 9 -40.26 37.66 -3.51
N ALA A 10 -40.82 36.56 -3.00
CA ALA A 10 -41.55 35.43 -3.57
C ALA A 10 -42.55 35.68 -4.72
N ARG A 11 -42.80 34.62 -5.50
CA ARG A 11 -44.08 34.36 -6.17
C ARG A 11 -44.66 33.01 -5.74
N ARG A 12 -45.91 33.07 -5.25
CA ARG A 12 -46.83 31.95 -5.02
C ARG A 12 -47.48 31.52 -6.34
N ILE A 13 -47.77 30.23 -6.50
CA ILE A 13 -48.91 29.76 -7.30
C ILE A 13 -49.72 28.77 -6.48
N THR A 14 -51.04 28.96 -6.56
CA THR A 14 -52.14 28.45 -5.77
C THR A 14 -52.62 27.04 -6.13
N THR A 15 -53.18 26.40 -5.12
CA THR A 15 -53.99 25.17 -5.08
C THR A 15 -55.23 25.21 -5.98
N ALA A 16 -55.64 24.05 -6.52
CA ALA A 16 -57.05 23.75 -6.81
C ALA A 16 -57.34 22.25 -6.59
N LEU A 17 -58.10 21.97 -5.52
CA LEU A 17 -58.82 20.73 -5.25
C LEU A 17 -60.14 20.73 -6.05
N THR A 18 -60.50 19.60 -6.67
CA THR A 18 -61.91 19.18 -6.75
C THR A 18 -61.96 17.66 -6.64
N GLY A 19 -62.78 17.18 -5.70
CA GLY A 19 -63.01 15.76 -5.45
C GLY A 19 -64.16 15.18 -6.27
N GLY A 20 -64.24 13.85 -6.23
CA GLY A 20 -65.38 13.07 -6.70
C GLY A 20 -65.31 11.69 -6.07
N ALA A 21 -66.27 11.40 -5.18
CA ALA A 21 -66.36 10.17 -4.41
C ALA A 21 -67.25 9.11 -5.10
N LEU A 22 -67.06 7.86 -4.62
CA LEU A 22 -67.97 6.72 -4.57
C LEU A 22 -68.27 5.94 -5.86
N LEU A 23 -67.95 4.64 -5.84
CA LEU A 23 -68.97 3.58 -5.68
C LEU A 23 -68.32 2.22 -5.36
N ALA A 24 -68.82 1.62 -4.27
CA ALA A 24 -68.59 0.23 -3.90
C ALA A 24 -69.39 -0.70 -4.82
N GLY A 25 -68.79 -1.82 -5.21
CA GLY A 25 -69.43 -2.90 -5.94
C GLY A 25 -68.89 -4.25 -5.50
N THR A 26 -69.57 -4.87 -4.55
CA THR A 26 -69.40 -6.27 -4.14
C THR A 26 -69.78 -7.21 -5.29
N PHE A 27 -68.89 -8.13 -5.67
CA PHE A 27 -69.28 -9.34 -6.39
C PHE A 27 -68.73 -10.57 -5.66
N VAL A 28 -69.67 -11.34 -5.11
CA VAL A 28 -69.49 -12.71 -4.66
C VAL A 28 -69.57 -13.61 -5.90
N GLY A 29 -68.51 -14.36 -6.19
CA GLY A 29 -68.45 -15.39 -7.23
C GLY A 29 -67.73 -16.63 -6.70
N ALA A 30 -68.37 -17.78 -6.86
CA ALA A 30 -68.09 -19.09 -6.24
C ALA A 30 -66.72 -19.71 -6.61
N PRO A 31 -66.29 -20.80 -5.92
CA PRO A 31 -64.89 -21.22 -5.89
C PRO A 31 -64.51 -21.97 -7.16
N ALA A 32 -63.45 -21.53 -7.82
CA ALA A 32 -62.79 -22.30 -8.86
C ALA A 32 -61.91 -23.37 -8.21
N VAL A 33 -62.20 -24.62 -8.54
CA VAL A 33 -61.46 -25.82 -8.13
C VAL A 33 -60.02 -25.70 -8.61
N ALA A 34 -59.07 -25.80 -7.67
CA ALA A 34 -57.64 -25.82 -7.93
C ALA A 34 -57.28 -27.03 -8.81
N ALA A 35 -56.81 -26.76 -10.03
CA ALA A 35 -55.97 -27.70 -10.76
C ALA A 35 -54.57 -27.68 -10.10
N PRO A 36 -53.87 -28.82 -9.99
CA PRO A 36 -52.51 -28.82 -9.46
C PRO A 36 -51.63 -28.02 -10.40
N ALA A 37 -51.18 -26.85 -9.95
CA ALA A 37 -50.10 -26.14 -10.60
C ALA A 37 -48.87 -27.06 -10.53
N THR A 38 -48.41 -27.51 -11.68
CA THR A 38 -47.03 -27.97 -11.87
C THR A 38 -46.10 -26.96 -11.21
N PRO A 39 -45.12 -27.38 -10.40
CA PRO A 39 -44.20 -26.42 -9.80
C PRO A 39 -43.56 -25.62 -10.92
N ALA A 40 -43.76 -24.30 -10.88
CA ALA A 40 -43.01 -23.39 -11.72
C ALA A 40 -41.54 -23.68 -11.45
N ALA A 41 -40.79 -23.93 -12.53
CA ALA A 41 -39.34 -24.04 -12.45
C ALA A 41 -38.82 -22.82 -11.66
N ALA A 42 -37.98 -23.09 -10.66
CA ALA A 42 -37.28 -22.05 -9.94
C ALA A 42 -36.67 -21.07 -10.96
N PRO A 43 -36.69 -19.75 -10.72
CA PRO A 43 -35.87 -18.85 -11.51
C PRO A 43 -34.44 -19.40 -11.49
N PRO A 44 -33.69 -19.32 -12.60
CA PRO A 44 -32.31 -19.75 -12.59
C PRO A 44 -31.66 -19.01 -11.42
N THR A 45 -31.18 -19.78 -10.45
CA THR A 45 -30.23 -19.29 -9.47
C THR A 45 -29.17 -18.62 -10.31
N THR A 46 -29.11 -17.29 -10.27
CA THR A 46 -27.87 -16.60 -10.55
C THR A 46 -26.91 -17.22 -9.56
N THR A 47 -26.13 -18.19 -10.04
CA THR A 47 -24.79 -18.40 -9.54
C THR A 47 -24.19 -17.03 -9.60
N ALA A 48 -24.18 -16.36 -8.43
CA ALA A 48 -23.16 -15.39 -8.15
C ALA A 48 -21.88 -16.06 -8.63
N THR A 49 -21.28 -15.48 -9.66
CA THR A 49 -19.89 -15.76 -9.96
C THR A 49 -19.19 -15.36 -8.69
N THR A 50 -19.02 -16.32 -7.79
CA THR A 50 -18.01 -16.26 -6.77
C THR A 50 -16.76 -16.19 -7.61
N THR A 51 -16.27 -14.96 -7.82
CA THR A 51 -14.85 -14.74 -8.03
C THR A 51 -14.20 -15.56 -6.94
N SER A 52 -13.70 -16.72 -7.32
CA SER A 52 -12.87 -17.52 -6.44
C SER A 52 -11.61 -16.69 -6.24
N ALA A 53 -11.66 -15.78 -5.26
CA ALA A 53 -10.50 -15.52 -4.47
C ALA A 53 -10.00 -16.90 -4.04
N GLU A 54 -8.85 -17.33 -4.58
CA GLU A 54 -8.09 -18.36 -3.90
C GLU A 54 -8.01 -17.92 -2.44
N ALA A 55 -8.66 -18.67 -1.57
CA ALA A 55 -8.84 -18.30 -0.19
C ALA A 55 -7.47 -18.38 0.47
N CYS A 56 -6.94 -17.23 0.85
CA CYS A 56 -5.66 -17.12 1.56
C CYS A 56 -5.72 -18.02 2.80
N GLY A 57 -4.71 -18.88 2.91
CA GLY A 57 -4.54 -19.85 3.98
C GLY A 57 -4.35 -19.18 5.35
N GLU A 58 -4.56 -19.98 6.39
CA GLU A 58 -4.22 -19.60 7.76
C GLU A 58 -2.69 -19.49 7.86
N GLY A 59 -2.16 -18.25 7.83
CA GLY A 59 -0.72 -17.96 7.78
C GLY A 59 -0.28 -17.08 6.60
N ASP A 60 -1.16 -16.85 5.62
CA ASP A 60 -0.87 -16.03 4.44
C ASP A 60 -0.97 -14.52 4.71
N GLY A 61 -1.31 -14.11 5.92
CA GLY A 61 -1.38 -12.71 6.32
C GLY A 61 -2.06 -12.55 7.68
N LEU A 62 -2.60 -11.36 7.94
CA LEU A 62 -3.25 -11.05 9.21
C LEU A 62 -4.60 -11.78 9.33
N PRO A 63 -5.00 -12.25 10.52
CA PRO A 63 -6.33 -12.84 10.70
C PRO A 63 -7.43 -11.77 10.62
N ASP A 64 -8.62 -12.13 10.11
CA ASP A 64 -9.79 -11.23 9.99
C ASP A 64 -10.08 -10.48 11.30
N SER A 65 -9.97 -11.18 12.43
CA SER A 65 -10.23 -10.64 13.76
C SER A 65 -9.33 -9.47 14.15
N LYS A 66 -8.17 -9.30 13.49
CA LYS A 66 -7.24 -8.19 13.75
C LYS A 66 -7.34 -7.08 12.69
N ILE A 67 -8.02 -7.30 11.57
CA ILE A 67 -8.12 -6.30 10.50
C ILE A 67 -9.37 -5.45 10.75
N SER A 68 -9.19 -4.13 10.73
CA SER A 68 -10.24 -3.12 10.85
C SER A 68 -10.16 -2.13 9.68
N ILE A 69 -11.19 -1.33 9.51
CA ILE A 69 -11.21 -0.19 8.60
C ILE A 69 -11.67 1.07 9.34
N GLN A 70 -10.94 2.16 9.16
CA GLN A 70 -11.36 3.46 9.67
C GLN A 70 -12.43 4.04 8.74
N LEU A 71 -13.62 4.32 9.28
CA LEU A 71 -14.78 4.80 8.52
C LEU A 71 -14.56 6.18 7.90
N TYR A 72 -13.58 6.95 8.36
CA TYR A 72 -13.13 8.16 7.68
C TYR A 72 -12.65 7.88 6.23
N THR A 73 -12.25 6.64 5.95
CA THR A 73 -11.95 6.17 4.58
C THR A 73 -13.08 6.45 3.60
N HIS A 74 -14.33 6.36 4.04
CA HIS A 74 -15.53 6.60 3.22
C HIS A 74 -16.27 7.86 3.67
N VAL A 75 -15.54 8.90 4.09
CA VAL A 75 -16.12 10.17 4.55
C VAL A 75 -16.96 10.84 3.46
N GLY A 76 -16.58 10.75 2.18
CA GLY A 76 -17.39 11.22 1.05
C GLY A 76 -18.78 10.58 0.97
N GLU A 77 -18.90 9.31 1.39
CA GLU A 77 -20.14 8.53 1.39
C GLU A 77 -21.00 8.74 2.65
N ILE A 78 -20.35 8.94 3.80
CA ILE A 78 -21.02 9.22 5.08
C ILE A 78 -21.50 10.68 5.15
N GLY A 79 -20.73 11.60 4.56
CA GLY A 79 -21.02 13.01 4.45
C GLY A 79 -20.61 13.82 5.69
N SER A 80 -21.39 14.87 5.98
CA SER A 80 -21.14 15.75 7.13
C SER A 80 -22.35 15.82 8.06
N GLY A 81 -22.07 15.85 9.37
CA GLY A 81 -23.09 15.91 10.42
C GLY A 81 -23.52 14.54 10.91
N THR A 82 -24.75 14.42 11.42
CA THR A 82 -25.30 13.14 11.88
C THR A 82 -25.78 12.33 10.67
N PRO A 83 -25.14 11.20 10.35
CA PRO A 83 -25.54 10.38 9.21
C PRO A 83 -26.90 9.72 9.49
N SER A 84 -27.69 9.46 8.44
CA SER A 84 -28.94 8.73 8.61
C SER A 84 -28.65 7.23 8.81
N PRO A 85 -29.54 6.49 9.50
CA PRO A 85 -29.40 5.04 9.63
C PRO A 85 -29.27 4.34 8.28
N GLU A 86 -29.96 4.82 7.23
CA GLU A 86 -29.85 4.25 5.88
C GLU A 86 -28.48 4.48 5.25
N THR A 87 -27.84 5.64 5.48
CA THR A 87 -26.48 5.91 5.00
C THR A 87 -25.49 4.96 5.67
N ILE A 88 -25.53 4.84 7.00
CA ILE A 88 -24.63 3.96 7.74
C ILE A 88 -24.87 2.49 7.39
N ASP A 89 -26.13 2.08 7.23
CA ASP A 89 -26.49 0.72 6.82
C ASP A 89 -25.92 0.33 5.46
N ARG A 90 -25.89 1.27 4.50
CA ARG A 90 -25.27 1.06 3.20
C ARG A 90 -23.75 0.96 3.31
N VAL A 91 -23.11 1.93 3.98
CA VAL A 91 -21.64 1.98 4.11
C VAL A 91 -21.12 0.75 4.84
N LEU A 92 -21.72 0.37 5.97
CA LEU A 92 -21.32 -0.83 6.71
C LEU A 92 -21.62 -2.12 5.93
N GLY A 93 -22.66 -2.13 5.10
CA GLY A 93 -22.92 -3.23 4.17
C GLY A 93 -21.79 -3.40 3.14
N GLU A 94 -21.31 -2.30 2.55
CA GLU A 94 -20.19 -2.35 1.59
C GLU A 94 -18.86 -2.70 2.27
N VAL A 95 -18.62 -2.19 3.48
CA VAL A 95 -17.46 -2.57 4.31
C VAL A 95 -17.45 -4.07 4.60
N ALA A 96 -18.60 -4.64 4.99
CA ALA A 96 -18.72 -6.07 5.21
C ALA A 96 -18.57 -6.88 3.90
N ASN A 97 -19.08 -6.35 2.78
CA ASN A 97 -18.89 -6.97 1.45
C ASN A 97 -17.42 -6.98 1.02
N ALA A 98 -16.65 -5.94 1.38
CA ALA A 98 -15.21 -5.86 1.14
C ALA A 98 -14.42 -6.89 1.97
N GLY A 99 -15.01 -7.42 3.03
CA GLY A 99 -14.48 -8.53 3.84
C GLY A 99 -14.15 -8.17 5.28
N PHE A 100 -14.22 -6.89 5.65
CA PHE A 100 -13.92 -6.46 7.02
C PHE A 100 -14.92 -7.03 8.03
N THR A 101 -14.39 -7.43 9.19
CA THR A 101 -15.19 -7.85 10.36
C THR A 101 -15.12 -6.84 11.50
N ASN A 102 -14.18 -5.90 11.45
CA ASN A 102 -14.05 -4.83 12.43
C ASN A 102 -14.09 -3.46 11.75
N VAL A 103 -14.62 -2.47 12.45
CA VAL A 103 -14.61 -1.07 12.01
C VAL A 103 -14.11 -0.16 13.11
N GLU A 104 -13.53 0.96 12.70
CA GLU A 104 -13.15 2.06 13.57
C GLU A 104 -13.98 3.30 13.18
N PRO A 105 -14.99 3.69 13.99
CA PRO A 105 -15.75 4.91 13.75
C PRO A 105 -14.99 6.17 14.17
N TYR A 106 -15.32 7.28 13.52
CA TYR A 106 -14.95 8.64 13.94
C TYR A 106 -16.17 9.40 14.50
N ASN A 107 -15.98 10.65 14.90
CA ASN A 107 -16.98 11.49 15.60
C ASN A 107 -18.41 11.47 15.03
N GLN A 108 -18.61 11.35 13.71
CA GLN A 108 -19.95 11.46 13.12
C GLN A 108 -20.84 10.24 13.40
N PRO A 109 -20.42 8.98 13.13
CA PRO A 109 -21.15 7.79 13.55
C PRO A 109 -21.62 7.80 15.00
N TYR A 110 -20.80 8.32 15.94
CA TYR A 110 -21.17 8.46 17.36
C TYR A 110 -22.36 9.37 17.65
N SER A 111 -22.82 10.16 16.68
CA SER A 111 -23.99 11.04 16.86
C SER A 111 -25.33 10.32 16.67
N MET A 112 -25.33 9.08 16.17
CA MET A 112 -26.52 8.22 16.10
C MET A 112 -26.78 7.51 17.45
N PRO A 113 -28.03 7.22 17.85
CA PRO A 113 -28.30 6.42 19.05
C PRO A 113 -27.55 5.08 19.02
N VAL A 114 -26.96 4.69 20.15
CA VAL A 114 -26.11 3.50 20.23
C VAL A 114 -26.85 2.23 19.85
N GLU A 115 -28.14 2.13 20.19
CA GLU A 115 -28.97 0.97 19.87
C GLU A 115 -29.24 0.84 18.37
N ASP A 116 -29.38 1.98 17.67
CA ASP A 116 -29.57 2.00 16.22
C ASP A 116 -28.28 1.60 15.51
N TYR A 117 -27.13 2.08 15.99
CA TYR A 117 -25.83 1.73 15.42
C TYR A 117 -25.49 0.26 15.64
N GLN A 118 -25.67 -0.24 16.87
CA GLN A 118 -25.47 -1.66 17.21
C GLN A 118 -26.35 -2.57 16.34
N ALA A 119 -27.61 -2.20 16.11
CA ALA A 119 -28.51 -3.00 15.27
C ALA A 119 -28.06 -3.10 13.80
N ILE A 120 -27.32 -2.10 13.30
CA ILE A 120 -26.73 -2.15 11.95
C ILE A 120 -25.46 -3.01 11.97
N LEU A 121 -24.57 -2.82 12.94
CA LEU A 121 -23.37 -3.65 13.12
C LEU A 121 -23.72 -5.14 13.23
N ASP A 122 -24.68 -5.50 14.08
CA ASP A 122 -25.17 -6.87 14.29
C ASP A 122 -25.70 -7.51 13.01
N ARG A 123 -26.28 -6.70 12.10
CA ARG A 123 -26.83 -7.21 10.82
C ARG A 123 -25.75 -7.74 9.91
N TYR A 124 -24.57 -7.11 9.93
CA TYR A 124 -23.44 -7.45 9.09
C TYR A 124 -22.37 -8.26 9.82
N GLY A 125 -22.53 -8.49 11.13
CA GLY A 125 -21.56 -9.21 11.94
C GLY A 125 -20.26 -8.42 12.15
N LEU A 126 -20.36 -7.09 12.19
CA LEU A 126 -19.24 -6.19 12.41
C LEU A 126 -19.06 -5.90 13.90
N GLU A 127 -17.81 -5.93 14.35
CA GLU A 127 -17.40 -5.47 15.67
C GLU A 127 -16.70 -4.10 15.57
N VAL A 128 -16.54 -3.42 16.70
CA VAL A 128 -15.90 -2.10 16.73
C VAL A 128 -14.57 -2.21 17.47
N SER A 129 -13.45 -2.08 16.75
CA SER A 129 -12.11 -2.33 17.31
C SER A 129 -11.62 -1.19 18.20
N SER A 130 -11.87 0.04 17.75
CA SER A 130 -11.27 1.26 18.28
C SER A 130 -12.09 2.48 17.83
N SER A 131 -11.69 3.72 18.15
CA SER A 131 -12.35 4.91 17.61
C SER A 131 -11.55 6.20 17.60
N HIS A 132 -11.98 7.11 16.72
CA HIS A 132 -11.60 8.52 16.69
C HIS A 132 -12.76 9.40 17.21
N GLY A 133 -12.90 9.47 18.54
CA GLY A 133 -13.92 10.25 19.23
C GLY A 133 -13.41 11.59 19.79
N SER A 134 -14.33 12.34 20.39
CA SER A 134 -14.00 13.58 21.11
C SER A 134 -13.33 13.23 22.44
N THR A 135 -12.20 13.88 22.70
CA THR A 135 -11.46 13.83 23.97
C THR A 135 -11.69 15.07 24.83
N ASP A 136 -12.76 15.84 24.59
CA ASP A 136 -13.12 16.96 25.45
C ASP A 136 -13.66 16.45 26.78
N TRP A 137 -13.06 16.86 27.90
CA TRP A 137 -13.41 16.35 29.24
C TRP A 137 -14.89 16.49 29.58
N ASP A 138 -15.52 17.57 29.12
CA ASP A 138 -16.93 17.85 29.38
C ASP A 138 -17.87 16.84 28.70
N THR A 139 -17.44 16.21 27.61
CA THR A 139 -18.18 15.19 26.87
C THR A 139 -17.59 13.78 27.00
N TRP A 140 -16.37 13.66 27.52
CA TRP A 140 -15.63 12.40 27.62
C TRP A 140 -16.40 11.27 28.31
N PRO A 141 -17.09 11.48 29.45
CA PRO A 141 -17.92 10.44 30.06
C PRO A 141 -18.95 9.83 29.10
N ALA A 142 -19.60 10.65 28.29
CA ALA A 142 -20.60 10.18 27.33
C ALA A 142 -19.93 9.45 26.14
N THR A 143 -18.75 9.89 25.70
CA THR A 143 -17.96 9.19 24.68
C THR A 143 -17.58 7.79 25.17
N VAL A 144 -17.10 7.67 26.41
CA VAL A 144 -16.72 6.38 27.01
C VAL A 144 -17.94 5.47 27.19
N ASP A 145 -19.03 5.97 27.76
CA ASP A 145 -20.27 5.19 27.95
C ASP A 145 -20.80 4.64 26.61
N TYR A 146 -20.76 5.45 25.54
CA TYR A 146 -21.18 5.04 24.21
C TYR A 146 -20.26 3.97 23.63
N ALA A 147 -18.94 4.17 23.71
CA ALA A 147 -17.98 3.24 23.14
C ALA A 147 -17.97 1.88 23.86
N VAL A 148 -18.04 1.89 25.19
CA VAL A 148 -18.17 0.67 26.01
C VAL A 148 -19.48 -0.06 25.72
N ALA A 149 -20.57 0.67 25.45
CA ALA A 149 -21.84 0.05 25.05
C ALA A 149 -21.78 -0.67 23.70
N LEU A 150 -20.88 -0.26 22.80
CA LEU A 150 -20.56 -0.97 21.54
C LEU A 150 -19.54 -2.11 21.71
N GLY A 151 -19.01 -2.31 22.91
CA GLY A 151 -17.99 -3.33 23.20
C GLY A 151 -16.56 -2.91 22.84
N GLN A 152 -16.29 -1.60 22.69
CA GLN A 152 -14.95 -1.12 22.35
C GLN A 152 -14.01 -1.11 23.56
N ASP A 153 -12.85 -1.73 23.39
CA ASP A 153 -11.77 -1.71 24.39
C ASP A 153 -10.83 -0.52 24.19
N TYR A 154 -10.67 -0.04 22.95
CA TYR A 154 -9.79 1.08 22.61
C TYR A 154 -10.62 2.30 22.24
N ILE A 155 -10.41 3.43 22.90
CA ILE A 155 -11.18 4.67 22.66
C ILE A 155 -10.19 5.80 22.46
N GLY A 156 -10.26 6.55 21.37
CA GLY A 156 -9.20 7.49 21.05
C GLY A 156 -9.67 8.72 20.31
N THR A 157 -8.69 9.35 19.67
CA THR A 157 -8.83 10.57 18.88
C THR A 157 -7.99 10.42 17.62
N GLY A 158 -8.48 10.95 16.50
CA GLY A 158 -7.75 11.01 15.23
C GLY A 158 -6.76 12.17 15.21
N GLY A 159 -5.83 12.18 16.15
CA GLY A 159 -4.85 13.24 16.40
C GLY A 159 -4.61 13.44 17.89
N MET A 160 -3.63 14.26 18.29
CA MET A 160 -3.35 14.46 19.72
C MET A 160 -4.48 15.20 20.44
N ALA A 161 -4.80 14.77 21.66
CA ALA A 161 -5.90 15.32 22.47
C ALA A 161 -5.65 16.73 23.05
N GLY A 162 -4.56 17.39 22.67
CA GLY A 162 -4.12 18.67 23.20
C GLY A 162 -3.02 19.33 22.36
N SER A 163 -2.60 20.52 22.77
CA SER A 163 -1.54 21.28 22.08
C SER A 163 -0.15 20.75 22.39
N TYR A 164 0.77 20.90 21.45
CA TYR A 164 2.13 20.38 21.58
C TYR A 164 3.17 21.28 20.89
N GLY A 165 2.87 22.58 20.74
CA GLY A 165 3.76 23.53 20.06
C GLY A 165 5.04 23.83 20.86
N THR A 166 5.06 23.54 22.16
CA THR A 166 6.26 23.58 23.00
C THR A 166 6.40 22.30 23.83
N TYR A 167 7.58 22.10 24.43
CA TYR A 167 7.85 21.00 25.36
C TYR A 167 6.82 20.96 26.50
N GLU A 168 6.56 22.11 27.10
CA GLU A 168 5.63 22.23 28.23
C GLU A 168 4.18 21.95 27.82
N GLU A 169 3.78 22.35 26.61
CA GLU A 169 2.46 22.02 26.07
C GLU A 169 2.30 20.52 25.83
N ALA A 170 3.32 19.86 25.27
CA ALA A 170 3.30 18.41 25.05
C ALA A 170 3.24 17.61 26.36
N VAL A 171 4.00 18.02 27.39
CA VAL A 171 3.90 17.43 28.73
C VAL A 171 2.50 17.66 29.33
N ALA A 172 1.93 18.86 29.19
CA ALA A 172 0.57 19.14 29.67
C ALA A 172 -0.49 18.30 28.94
N THR A 173 -0.28 18.04 27.65
CA THR A 173 -1.11 17.12 26.85
C THR A 173 -0.99 15.68 27.37
N ALA A 174 0.22 15.19 27.64
CA ALA A 174 0.43 13.88 28.25
C ALA A 174 -0.30 13.74 29.61
N GLU A 175 -0.19 14.74 30.49
CA GLU A 175 -0.91 14.77 31.77
C GLU A 175 -2.43 14.77 31.60
N TYR A 176 -2.94 15.43 30.57
CA TYR A 176 -4.37 15.44 30.25
C TYR A 176 -4.84 14.08 29.76
N VAL A 177 -4.11 13.48 28.83
CA VAL A 177 -4.41 12.14 28.29
C VAL A 177 -4.36 11.08 29.38
N ASN A 178 -3.42 11.15 30.32
CA ASN A 178 -3.38 10.26 31.48
C ASN A 178 -4.68 10.29 32.28
N ARG A 179 -5.27 11.48 32.49
CA ARG A 179 -6.56 11.61 33.19
C ARG A 179 -7.72 11.02 32.38
N LEU A 180 -7.73 11.24 31.07
CA LEU A 180 -8.75 10.67 30.18
C LEU A 180 -8.67 9.15 30.15
N GLY A 181 -7.47 8.60 30.01
CA GLY A 181 -7.20 7.17 29.99
C GLY A 181 -7.54 6.48 31.31
N GLU A 182 -7.15 7.06 32.45
CA GLU A 182 -7.51 6.53 33.78
C GLU A 182 -9.03 6.48 33.93
N TYR A 183 -9.73 7.56 33.54
CA TYR A 183 -11.20 7.58 33.56
C TYR A 183 -11.81 6.49 32.67
N ALA A 184 -11.34 6.35 31.43
CA ALA A 184 -11.86 5.36 30.49
C ALA A 184 -11.64 3.92 31.01
N ASN A 185 -10.46 3.65 31.57
CA ASN A 185 -10.13 2.36 32.17
C ASN A 185 -11.05 2.02 33.36
N GLU A 186 -11.31 2.97 34.25
CA GLU A 186 -12.23 2.79 35.38
C GLU A 186 -13.69 2.54 34.96
N HIS A 187 -14.06 2.93 33.74
CA HIS A 187 -15.44 2.85 33.21
C HIS A 187 -15.62 1.77 32.14
N GLY A 188 -14.65 0.88 31.97
CA GLY A 188 -14.81 -0.37 31.23
C GLY A 188 -14.11 -0.45 29.87
N ALA A 189 -13.41 0.60 29.45
CA ALA A 189 -12.49 0.51 28.32
C ALA A 189 -11.13 -0.05 28.77
N ASN A 190 -10.29 -0.50 27.83
CA ASN A 190 -8.92 -0.89 28.12
C ASN A 190 -8.01 0.36 28.21
N LYS A 191 -7.85 1.10 27.11
CA LYS A 191 -6.93 2.25 27.03
C LYS A 191 -7.48 3.38 26.17
N ILE A 192 -7.03 4.61 26.47
CA ILE A 192 -7.13 5.70 25.51
C ILE A 192 -6.07 5.54 24.42
N VAL A 193 -6.46 5.80 23.17
CA VAL A 193 -5.58 5.72 22.00
C VAL A 193 -5.27 7.11 21.47
N LEU A 194 -3.99 7.39 21.21
CA LEU A 194 -3.53 8.59 20.52
C LEU A 194 -3.04 8.26 19.12
N HIS A 195 -3.64 8.90 18.11
CA HIS A 195 -3.22 8.81 16.71
C HIS A 195 -2.27 9.97 16.35
N ASN A 196 -1.25 9.69 15.54
CA ASN A 196 -0.28 10.67 15.07
C ASN A 196 -0.60 11.18 13.66
N HIS A 197 -0.24 12.44 13.40
CA HIS A 197 -0.01 12.93 12.05
C HIS A 197 1.49 13.19 11.85
N GLN A 198 1.85 13.69 10.67
CA GLN A 198 3.23 14.06 10.34
C GLN A 198 3.80 15.09 11.34
N THR A 199 2.95 16.01 11.80
CA THR A 199 3.33 17.18 12.61
C THR A 199 3.89 16.84 13.99
N GLU A 200 3.46 15.74 14.60
CA GLU A 200 3.89 15.31 15.92
C GLU A 200 5.34 14.79 15.91
N PHE A 201 5.81 14.30 14.77
CA PHE A 201 7.21 13.89 14.57
C PHE A 201 8.11 15.06 14.18
N THR A 202 7.60 15.98 13.36
CA THR A 202 8.38 17.12 12.84
C THR A 202 8.41 18.33 13.79
N THR A 203 7.44 18.45 14.71
CA THR A 203 7.49 19.42 15.80
C THR A 203 8.50 18.97 16.83
N ARG A 204 9.68 19.62 16.85
CA ARG A 204 10.80 19.25 17.71
C ARG A 204 11.27 20.42 18.57
N TYR A 205 11.76 20.10 19.76
CA TYR A 205 12.32 21.07 20.70
C TYR A 205 13.39 20.41 21.59
N PRO A 206 14.30 21.20 22.21
CA PRO A 206 15.35 20.65 23.06
C PRO A 206 14.77 20.14 24.38
N HIS A 207 15.05 18.88 24.72
CA HIS A 207 14.69 18.29 26.01
C HIS A 207 15.37 19.06 27.16
N PRO A 208 14.65 19.43 28.24
CA PRO A 208 15.12 20.37 29.25
C PRO A 208 16.31 19.86 30.07
N GLU A 209 16.47 18.54 30.19
CA GLU A 209 17.57 17.94 30.98
C GLU A 209 18.78 17.57 30.13
N THR A 210 18.57 17.06 28.91
CA THR A 210 19.62 16.48 28.06
C THR A 210 20.07 17.46 26.96
N GLY A 211 19.22 18.41 26.59
CA GLY A 211 19.43 19.32 25.46
C GLY A 211 19.27 18.66 24.08
N GLU A 212 18.90 17.38 24.04
CA GLU A 212 18.66 16.64 22.80
C GLU A 212 17.37 17.09 22.12
N MET A 213 17.36 17.12 20.78
CA MET A 213 16.16 17.48 20.02
C MET A 213 15.19 16.31 19.96
N VAL A 214 14.12 16.38 20.73
CA VAL A 214 13.05 15.38 20.80
C VAL A 214 11.80 15.86 20.05
N SER A 215 11.01 14.95 19.51
CA SER A 215 9.73 15.27 18.88
C SER A 215 8.61 15.41 19.90
N ALA A 216 7.52 16.07 19.51
CA ALA A 216 6.29 16.13 20.31
C ALA A 216 5.74 14.74 20.62
N TRP A 217 5.80 13.82 19.66
CA TRP A 217 5.41 12.43 19.85
C TRP A 217 6.21 11.76 20.99
N GLN A 218 7.55 11.86 20.96
CA GLN A 218 8.42 11.26 21.97
C GLN A 218 8.16 11.81 23.37
N VAL A 219 7.92 13.12 23.49
CA VAL A 219 7.64 13.74 24.79
C VAL A 219 6.29 13.32 25.34
N ILE A 220 5.27 13.20 24.47
CA ILE A 220 3.95 12.72 24.90
C ILE A 220 4.05 11.23 25.31
N GLU A 221 4.77 10.41 24.57
CA GLU A 221 5.03 9.00 24.91
C GLU A 221 5.70 8.87 26.27
N GLU A 222 6.83 9.56 26.48
CA GLU A 222 7.62 9.48 27.72
C GLU A 222 6.81 9.90 28.95
N ASN A 223 5.88 10.84 28.79
CA ASN A 223 5.11 11.43 29.89
C ASN A 223 3.69 10.82 30.05
N THR A 224 3.32 9.83 29.25
CA THR A 224 2.04 9.11 29.38
C THR A 224 2.22 7.77 30.12
N ASP A 225 1.20 7.35 30.86
CA ASP A 225 1.19 6.10 31.62
C ASP A 225 0.73 4.92 30.73
N PRO A 226 1.59 3.93 30.44
CA PRO A 226 1.27 2.85 29.53
C PRO A 226 0.14 1.93 30.04
N ARG A 227 -0.26 2.04 31.32
CA ARG A 227 -1.42 1.32 31.85
C ARG A 227 -2.74 1.84 31.29
N TYR A 228 -2.79 3.11 30.92
CA TYR A 228 -4.00 3.80 30.53
C TYR A 228 -3.95 4.34 29.10
N VAL A 229 -2.76 4.54 28.55
CA VAL A 229 -2.53 5.18 27.25
C VAL A 229 -1.76 4.25 26.32
N THR A 230 -2.19 4.17 25.07
CA THR A 230 -1.44 3.56 23.96
C THR A 230 -1.48 4.47 22.74
N PHE A 231 -0.61 4.20 21.78
CA PHE A 231 -0.54 4.90 20.52
C PHE A 231 -1.08 4.03 19.39
N GLN A 232 -1.82 4.66 18.50
CA GLN A 232 -2.13 4.14 17.17
C GLN A 232 -1.15 4.80 16.21
N LEU A 233 -0.15 4.02 15.79
CA LEU A 233 0.85 4.54 14.86
C LEU A 233 0.24 4.54 13.46
N ASP A 234 0.06 5.74 12.91
CA ASP A 234 -0.21 5.91 11.50
C ASP A 234 1.10 5.82 10.72
N VAL A 235 1.22 4.72 9.97
CA VAL A 235 2.46 4.36 9.29
C VAL A 235 2.73 5.28 8.11
N GLY A 236 1.69 5.73 7.41
CA GLY A 236 1.82 6.62 6.26
C GLY A 236 2.29 8.00 6.69
N TRP A 237 1.65 8.58 7.71
CA TRP A 237 2.05 9.88 8.24
C TRP A 237 3.42 9.86 8.93
N ALA A 238 3.79 8.74 9.55
CA ALA A 238 5.13 8.57 10.11
C ALA A 238 6.20 8.48 9.02
N ALA A 239 5.97 7.67 7.97
CA ALA A 239 6.88 7.55 6.84
C ALA A 239 7.05 8.89 6.12
N ASP A 240 5.96 9.63 5.92
CA ASP A 240 5.99 10.97 5.32
C ASP A 240 6.75 11.99 6.17
N ALA A 241 6.78 11.83 7.50
CA ALA A 241 7.63 12.62 8.38
C ALA A 241 9.12 12.23 8.33
N GLY A 242 9.50 11.27 7.48
CA GLY A 242 10.85 10.74 7.34
C GLY A 242 11.25 9.74 8.43
N ILE A 243 10.27 9.12 9.11
CA ILE A 243 10.52 8.10 10.13
C ILE A 243 10.74 6.74 9.46
N ASP A 244 11.80 6.03 9.87
CA ASP A 244 11.95 4.60 9.60
C ASP A 244 10.93 3.83 10.45
N VAL A 245 9.78 3.54 9.86
CA VAL A 245 8.61 3.01 10.58
C VAL A 245 8.89 1.64 11.23
N PRO A 246 9.49 0.64 10.55
CA PRO A 246 9.87 -0.61 11.21
C PRO A 246 10.78 -0.40 12.42
N ALA A 247 11.84 0.41 12.28
CA ALA A 247 12.74 0.70 13.40
C ALA A 247 12.03 1.43 14.55
N TRP A 248 11.10 2.34 14.23
CA TRP A 248 10.30 3.04 15.22
C TRP A 248 9.39 2.09 16.01
N ILE A 249 8.77 1.13 15.34
CA ILE A 249 7.96 0.09 15.98
C ILE A 249 8.84 -0.81 16.85
N GLU A 250 10.05 -1.17 16.42
CA GLU A 250 10.98 -1.94 17.25
C GLU A 250 11.39 -1.19 18.52
N GLU A 251 11.58 0.13 18.43
CA GLU A 251 11.98 0.97 19.57
C GLU A 251 10.82 1.24 20.54
N TYR A 252 9.63 1.55 20.02
CA TYR A 252 8.47 2.01 20.81
C TYR A 252 7.32 1.00 20.86
N GLY A 253 7.51 -0.23 20.41
CA GLY A 253 6.46 -1.25 20.29
C GLY A 253 5.66 -1.51 21.56
N ASP A 254 6.30 -1.43 22.74
CA ASP A 254 5.63 -1.56 24.04
C ASP A 254 4.59 -0.45 24.32
N ARG A 255 4.54 0.59 23.49
CA ARG A 255 3.61 1.73 23.56
C ARG A 255 2.59 1.74 22.42
N ILE A 256 2.80 0.97 21.37
CA ILE A 256 2.02 0.96 20.14
C ILE A 256 1.22 -0.34 20.06
N GLU A 257 -0.09 -0.26 20.32
CA GLU A 257 -0.98 -1.44 20.28
C GLU A 257 -1.92 -1.44 19.06
N LEU A 258 -1.95 -0.36 18.28
CA LEU A 258 -2.78 -0.23 17.08
C LEU A 258 -1.96 0.37 15.95
N LEU A 259 -2.26 -0.03 14.72
CA LEU A 259 -1.77 0.66 13.52
C LEU A 259 -2.93 1.24 12.74
N HIS A 260 -2.68 2.41 12.17
CA HIS A 260 -3.30 2.83 10.94
C HIS A 260 -2.39 2.43 9.79
N VAL A 261 -2.85 1.49 8.97
CA VAL A 261 -2.12 0.99 7.80
C VAL A 261 -2.59 1.77 6.59
N LYS A 262 -1.71 2.63 6.10
CA LYS A 262 -1.87 3.41 4.87
C LYS A 262 -0.78 2.98 3.90
N ASP A 263 -1.04 3.17 2.62
CA ASP A 263 -0.01 3.12 1.59
C ASP A 263 -0.10 4.38 0.75
N ALA A 264 1.04 4.88 0.30
CA ALA A 264 1.12 6.12 -0.41
C ALA A 264 2.36 6.17 -1.30
N VAL A 265 2.26 6.96 -2.36
CA VAL A 265 3.42 7.39 -3.15
C VAL A 265 3.83 8.81 -2.77
N ASN A 266 5.03 9.22 -3.16
CA ASN A 266 5.57 10.56 -2.90
C ASN A 266 5.73 10.85 -1.39
N LEU A 267 6.09 9.80 -0.63
CA LEU A 267 6.38 9.93 0.80
C LEU A 267 7.67 10.72 1.04
N ASN A 268 7.68 11.58 2.07
CA ASN A 268 8.87 12.31 2.51
C ASN A 268 9.50 13.18 1.40
N ALA A 269 8.65 13.72 0.52
CA ALA A 269 9.00 14.57 -0.59
C ALA A 269 8.33 15.96 -0.49
N GLU A 270 8.63 16.86 -1.43
CA GLU A 270 7.95 18.17 -1.48
C GLU A 270 6.52 18.00 -2.04
N GLY A 271 5.51 18.26 -1.20
CA GLY A 271 4.10 18.04 -1.54
C GLY A 271 3.40 17.21 -0.47
N ASP A 272 2.11 16.93 -0.66
CA ASP A 272 1.40 15.99 0.20
C ASP A 272 1.58 14.56 -0.34
N PRO A 273 1.72 13.54 0.53
CA PRO A 273 1.76 12.15 0.09
C PRO A 273 0.41 11.76 -0.53
N ARG A 274 0.46 11.00 -1.64
CA ARG A 274 -0.76 10.54 -2.31
C ARG A 274 -1.07 9.12 -1.88
N GLN A 275 -2.18 8.96 -1.15
CA GLN A 275 -2.64 7.66 -0.68
C GLN A 275 -3.14 6.79 -1.84
N VAL A 276 -2.87 5.49 -1.75
CA VAL A 276 -3.23 4.46 -2.72
C VAL A 276 -3.73 3.20 -1.99
N ALA A 277 -4.26 2.23 -2.72
CA ALA A 277 -4.64 0.95 -2.14
C ALA A 277 -3.38 0.23 -1.62
N LEU A 278 -3.53 -0.55 -0.55
CA LEU A 278 -2.39 -1.21 0.10
C LEU A 278 -1.69 -2.18 -0.87
N GLY A 279 -0.37 -2.04 -1.01
CA GLY A 279 0.46 -2.80 -1.93
C GLY A 279 0.80 -2.07 -3.22
N ASN A 280 0.22 -0.89 -3.46
CA ASN A 280 0.42 -0.11 -4.69
C ASN A 280 1.25 1.17 -4.46
N GLY A 281 1.77 1.40 -3.25
CA GLY A 281 2.58 2.58 -2.92
C GLY A 281 4.04 2.26 -2.59
N ASP A 282 4.72 3.26 -2.03
CA ASP A 282 6.16 3.21 -1.76
C ASP A 282 6.49 2.58 -0.39
N MET A 283 5.48 2.19 0.39
CA MET A 283 5.68 1.68 1.75
C MET A 283 6.11 0.21 1.78
N ASP A 284 7.14 -0.11 2.58
CA ASP A 284 7.48 -1.50 2.92
C ASP A 284 6.50 -2.05 3.99
N LEU A 285 5.24 -2.21 3.59
CA LEU A 285 4.18 -2.73 4.44
C LEU A 285 4.52 -4.11 5.01
N PRO A 286 5.13 -5.08 4.28
CA PRO A 286 5.50 -6.35 4.86
C PRO A 286 6.48 -6.21 6.04
N ALA A 287 7.49 -5.33 5.93
CA ALA A 287 8.41 -5.07 7.03
C ALA A 287 7.73 -4.39 8.23
N ILE A 288 6.85 -3.42 7.96
CA ILE A 288 6.07 -2.72 8.99
C ILE A 288 5.16 -3.69 9.75
N LEU A 289 4.41 -4.53 9.01
CA LEU A 289 3.51 -5.52 9.58
C LEU A 289 4.30 -6.55 10.41
N ALA A 290 5.44 -7.04 9.91
CA ALA A 290 6.28 -7.97 10.64
C ALA A 290 6.87 -7.37 11.94
N ALA A 291 7.34 -6.13 11.92
CA ALA A 291 7.87 -5.44 13.10
C ALA A 291 6.79 -5.26 14.18
N SER A 292 5.53 -5.10 13.76
CA SER A 292 4.39 -4.79 14.63
C SER A 292 3.71 -6.00 15.28
N GLU A 293 3.84 -7.19 14.68
CA GLU A 293 3.12 -8.41 15.09
C GLU A 293 3.19 -8.72 16.60
N PRO A 294 4.32 -8.52 17.31
CA PRO A 294 4.42 -8.81 18.74
C PRO A 294 3.59 -7.88 19.63
N TYR A 295 3.26 -6.68 19.15
CA TYR A 295 2.70 -5.59 19.96
C TYR A 295 1.25 -5.29 19.59
N VAL A 296 0.93 -5.33 18.30
CA VAL A 296 -0.28 -4.75 17.74
C VAL A 296 -1.48 -5.71 17.82
N GLN A 297 -2.59 -5.17 18.33
CA GLN A 297 -3.88 -5.84 18.45
C GLN A 297 -4.72 -5.67 17.19
N TYR A 298 -4.78 -4.45 16.65
CA TYR A 298 -5.58 -4.11 15.47
C TYR A 298 -4.78 -3.37 14.41
N TYR A 299 -4.98 -3.81 13.16
CA TYR A 299 -4.46 -3.21 11.94
C TYR A 299 -5.62 -2.56 11.21
N THR A 300 -5.73 -1.25 11.36
CA THR A 300 -6.86 -0.50 10.81
C THR A 300 -6.41 0.08 9.48
N TYR A 301 -6.97 -0.43 8.38
CA TYR A 301 -6.80 0.19 7.07
C TYR A 301 -7.42 1.58 7.08
N GLU A 302 -6.67 2.57 6.57
CA GLU A 302 -7.20 3.89 6.30
C GLU A 302 -6.68 4.40 4.95
N TRP A 303 -7.58 4.97 4.15
CA TRP A 303 -7.23 5.87 3.04
C TRP A 303 -8.13 7.09 3.17
N ASP A 304 -7.58 8.26 3.48
CA ASP A 304 -8.34 9.49 3.66
C ASP A 304 -9.14 9.84 2.39
N ASP A 305 -10.47 9.69 2.49
CA ASP A 305 -11.42 9.90 1.38
C ASP A 305 -11.13 9.00 0.15
N ALA A 306 -11.10 7.69 0.37
CA ALA A 306 -10.89 6.69 -0.67
C ALA A 306 -11.93 6.81 -1.80
N PRO A 307 -11.52 6.54 -3.06
CA PRO A 307 -12.38 6.76 -4.22
C PRO A 307 -13.54 5.75 -4.33
N SER A 308 -13.39 4.54 -3.79
CA SER A 308 -14.42 3.50 -3.86
C SER A 308 -14.27 2.42 -2.79
N PHE A 309 -15.32 1.62 -2.58
CA PHE A 309 -15.25 0.43 -1.73
C PHE A 309 -14.42 -0.70 -2.37
N GLU A 310 -14.17 -0.65 -3.67
CA GLU A 310 -13.36 -1.66 -4.38
C GLU A 310 -11.89 -1.56 -3.95
N SER A 311 -11.33 -0.35 -3.84
CA SER A 311 -9.97 -0.16 -3.30
C SER A 311 -9.84 -0.59 -1.84
N SER A 312 -10.93 -0.51 -1.07
CA SER A 312 -10.98 -1.04 0.30
C SER A 312 -10.99 -2.57 0.32
N ALA A 313 -11.68 -3.21 -0.63
CA ALA A 313 -11.67 -4.68 -0.78
C ALA A 313 -10.30 -5.19 -1.23
N GLU A 314 -9.63 -4.47 -2.13
CA GLU A 314 -8.24 -4.72 -2.53
C GLU A 314 -7.29 -4.61 -1.33
N SER A 315 -7.40 -3.54 -0.55
CA SER A 315 -6.58 -3.31 0.65
C SER A 315 -6.82 -4.34 1.75
N TYR A 316 -8.07 -4.74 1.98
CA TYR A 316 -8.40 -5.84 2.89
C TYR A 316 -7.75 -7.15 2.43
N ARG A 317 -7.83 -7.45 1.13
CA ARG A 317 -7.22 -8.64 0.55
C ARG A 317 -5.71 -8.62 0.73
N TYR A 318 -5.05 -7.49 0.50
CA TYR A 318 -3.62 -7.32 0.76
C TYR A 318 -3.28 -7.73 2.19
N LEU A 319 -3.95 -7.16 3.20
CA LEU A 319 -3.70 -7.47 4.61
C LEU A 319 -3.94 -8.96 4.96
N ARG A 320 -4.90 -9.61 4.30
CA ARG A 320 -5.19 -11.04 4.50
C ARG A 320 -4.16 -11.97 3.86
N CYS A 321 -3.45 -11.49 2.86
CA CYS A 321 -2.74 -12.35 1.92
C CYS A 321 -1.28 -11.94 1.70
N TYR A 322 -0.77 -10.92 2.40
CA TYR A 322 0.55 -10.34 2.16
C TYR A 322 1.76 -11.30 2.23
N LEU A 323 1.59 -12.49 2.81
CA LEU A 323 2.60 -13.55 2.92
C LEU A 323 2.33 -14.76 2.01
N ALA A 324 1.17 -14.84 1.34
CA ALA A 324 0.89 -15.97 0.45
C ALA A 324 1.89 -15.97 -0.74
N ASP A 325 2.22 -17.15 -1.23
CA ASP A 325 2.92 -17.30 -2.52
C ASP A 325 2.06 -16.64 -3.62
N GLY A 326 2.41 -15.42 -4.00
CA GLY A 326 1.65 -14.57 -4.94
C GLY A 326 0.48 -13.78 -4.33
N GLY A 327 0.40 -13.64 -3.00
CA GLY A 327 -0.79 -13.13 -2.30
C GLY A 327 -0.73 -11.72 -1.73
N GLY A 328 0.40 -11.03 -1.76
CA GLY A 328 0.54 -9.68 -1.17
C GLY A 328 0.77 -8.59 -2.18
N GLY A 329 -0.22 -8.32 -3.04
CA GLY A 329 -0.01 -7.41 -4.17
C GLY A 329 1.03 -7.93 -5.18
N ASP A 330 1.35 -9.23 -5.14
CA ASP A 330 2.50 -9.78 -5.86
C ASP A 330 2.12 -11.03 -6.67
N GLN A 331 1.00 -10.96 -7.41
CA GLN A 331 1.16 -11.41 -8.78
C GLN A 331 1.98 -10.30 -9.44
N CYS A 332 3.20 -10.63 -9.88
CA CYS A 332 3.80 -9.87 -10.96
C CYS A 332 2.82 -9.95 -12.14
N ASP A 333 1.83 -9.07 -12.18
CA ASP A 333 1.40 -8.55 -13.44
C ASP A 333 2.65 -7.84 -13.97
N PRO A 334 3.24 -8.24 -15.11
CA PRO A 334 4.38 -7.55 -15.71
C PRO A 334 4.08 -6.08 -16.10
N ASP A 335 2.97 -5.55 -15.61
CA ASP A 335 2.27 -4.34 -15.98
C ASP A 335 2.30 -3.29 -14.86
N ASP A 336 2.98 -3.56 -13.74
CA ASP A 336 3.11 -2.64 -12.58
C ASP A 336 4.57 -2.21 -12.31
N GLY A 337 5.49 -2.49 -13.25
CA GLY A 337 6.87 -2.00 -13.19
C GLY A 337 6.98 -0.48 -13.39
N GLU A 338 8.17 0.12 -13.22
CA GLU A 338 8.42 1.55 -13.51
C GLU A 338 7.80 1.94 -14.88
N SER A 339 6.93 2.96 -14.87
CA SER A 339 6.23 3.42 -16.07
C SER A 339 7.18 3.57 -17.24
N LEU A 340 6.88 2.90 -18.37
CA LEU A 340 7.63 2.99 -19.61
C LEU A 340 7.70 4.42 -20.14
N ALA A 341 6.74 5.27 -19.76
CA ALA A 341 6.65 6.67 -20.12
C ALA A 341 7.54 7.58 -19.25
N LEU A 342 7.99 7.12 -18.08
CA LEU A 342 8.75 7.95 -17.13
C LEU A 342 10.02 8.52 -17.77
N GLY A 343 10.14 9.85 -17.73
CA GLY A 343 11.25 10.61 -18.30
C GLY A 343 11.40 10.50 -19.83
N ARG A 344 10.41 9.95 -20.54
CA ARG A 344 10.48 9.76 -22.00
C ARG A 344 10.19 11.03 -22.79
N PRO A 345 10.66 11.12 -24.04
CA PRO A 345 10.32 12.23 -24.92
C PRO A 345 8.82 12.34 -25.16
N VAL A 346 8.28 13.54 -24.94
CA VAL A 346 6.85 13.86 -25.14
C VAL A 346 6.65 14.85 -26.27
N THR A 347 5.56 14.68 -27.02
CA THR A 347 5.03 15.68 -27.94
C THR A 347 3.57 15.94 -27.61
N THR A 348 3.12 17.19 -27.76
CA THR A 348 1.74 17.58 -27.48
C THR A 348 1.15 18.37 -28.63
N SER A 349 -0.17 18.41 -28.73
CA SER A 349 -0.89 19.27 -29.67
C SER A 349 -0.69 20.75 -29.37
N SER A 350 -0.67 21.10 -28.09
CA SER A 350 -0.51 22.46 -27.59
C SER A 350 -0.08 22.49 -26.13
N VAL A 351 0.20 23.70 -25.64
CA VAL A 351 0.38 24.01 -24.22
C VAL A 351 -0.39 25.29 -23.88
N ASP A 352 -1.04 25.35 -22.73
CA ASP A 352 -1.70 26.58 -22.24
C ASP A 352 -0.71 27.59 -21.67
N ASP A 353 0.34 27.09 -21.01
CA ASP A 353 1.42 27.85 -20.39
C ASP A 353 2.79 27.24 -20.74
N PRO A 354 3.82 28.06 -21.06
CA PRO A 354 5.16 27.57 -21.34
C PRO A 354 5.84 26.72 -20.26
N VAL A 355 5.35 26.72 -19.00
CA VAL A 355 5.88 25.86 -17.93
C VAL A 355 5.09 24.56 -17.74
N ARG A 356 3.93 24.40 -18.39
CA ARG A 356 3.07 23.21 -18.30
C ARG A 356 3.21 22.33 -19.53
N THR A 357 4.45 21.93 -19.79
CA THR A 357 4.80 21.18 -21.00
C THR A 357 4.42 19.70 -20.85
N GLY A 358 4.48 18.93 -21.93
CA GLY A 358 4.10 17.51 -21.90
C GLY A 358 5.01 16.66 -21.01
N GLU A 359 6.27 17.08 -20.83
CA GLU A 359 7.25 16.42 -19.97
C GLU A 359 6.83 16.43 -18.50
N MET A 360 6.01 17.40 -18.08
CA MET A 360 5.47 17.52 -16.72
C MET A 360 4.38 16.50 -16.39
N ALA A 361 3.99 15.66 -17.36
CA ALA A 361 2.99 14.60 -17.18
C ALA A 361 3.60 13.21 -17.36
N VAL A 362 4.94 13.12 -17.33
CA VAL A 362 5.70 11.86 -17.36
C VAL A 362 6.96 11.97 -16.51
N ASP A 363 7.02 12.91 -15.55
CA ASP A 363 8.22 13.18 -14.75
C ASP A 363 8.19 12.52 -13.37
N GLY A 364 7.11 11.82 -13.03
CA GLY A 364 6.92 11.12 -11.76
C GLY A 364 6.64 12.10 -10.61
N ASN A 365 6.19 13.31 -10.91
CA ASN A 365 5.96 14.37 -9.95
C ASN A 365 4.51 14.89 -10.04
N ALA A 366 3.68 14.43 -9.11
CA ALA A 366 2.28 14.83 -9.01
C ALA A 366 2.05 16.34 -8.73
N GLY A 367 3.10 17.12 -8.42
CA GLY A 367 3.03 18.57 -8.28
C GLY A 367 3.16 19.34 -9.60
N THR A 368 3.61 18.68 -10.66
CA THR A 368 3.76 19.25 -12.00
C THR A 368 2.66 18.71 -12.93
N ARG A 369 2.37 19.44 -14.02
CA ARG A 369 1.30 19.03 -14.94
C ARG A 369 1.48 19.55 -16.34
N TRP A 370 1.03 18.76 -17.31
CA TRP A 370 0.74 19.25 -18.66
C TRP A 370 -0.61 19.96 -18.68
N GLY A 371 -0.73 21.03 -19.49
CA GLY A 371 -2.00 21.72 -19.74
C GLY A 371 -2.14 22.06 -21.22
N SER A 372 -3.29 21.75 -21.83
CA SER A 372 -3.58 22.02 -23.23
C SER A 372 -4.26 23.37 -23.45
N ALA A 373 -4.22 23.86 -24.69
CA ALA A 373 -5.12 24.91 -25.14
C ALA A 373 -6.60 24.50 -24.96
N TRP A 374 -7.48 25.51 -24.88
CA TRP A 374 -8.91 25.31 -24.65
C TRP A 374 -9.64 25.03 -25.97
N SER A 375 -9.20 23.97 -26.66
CA SER A 375 -9.79 23.43 -27.89
C SER A 375 -9.94 21.91 -27.81
N GLU A 376 -10.70 21.32 -28.73
CA GLU A 376 -10.82 19.87 -28.92
C GLU A 376 -10.68 19.54 -30.42
N PRO A 377 -10.02 18.42 -30.79
CA PRO A 377 -9.28 17.52 -29.89
C PRO A 377 -7.91 18.10 -29.51
N GLU A 378 -7.39 17.68 -28.36
CA GLU A 378 -6.00 17.89 -27.93
C GLU A 378 -5.37 16.54 -27.60
N TRP A 379 -4.05 16.46 -27.60
CA TRP A 379 -3.36 15.20 -27.36
C TRP A 379 -1.98 15.38 -26.75
N ILE A 380 -1.56 14.36 -26.02
CA ILE A 380 -0.21 14.14 -25.51
C ILE A 380 0.27 12.77 -26.00
N ALA A 381 1.49 12.69 -26.52
CA ALA A 381 2.07 11.47 -27.06
C ALA A 381 3.49 11.27 -26.56
N VAL A 382 3.79 10.06 -26.11
CA VAL A 382 5.07 9.65 -25.51
C VAL A 382 5.79 8.68 -26.45
N ASP A 383 7.10 8.85 -26.65
CA ASP A 383 8.00 7.89 -27.33
C ASP A 383 8.68 6.99 -26.28
N LEU A 384 8.23 5.74 -26.16
CA LEU A 384 8.77 4.77 -25.20
C LEU A 384 10.20 4.30 -25.56
N GLY A 385 10.70 4.65 -26.75
CA GLY A 385 12.06 4.37 -27.21
C GLY A 385 12.26 3.01 -27.87
N ALA A 386 11.34 2.05 -27.69
CA ALA A 386 11.31 0.74 -28.33
C ALA A 386 9.85 0.27 -28.48
N ASP A 387 9.60 -0.80 -29.24
CA ASP A 387 8.27 -1.41 -29.31
C ASP A 387 8.00 -2.26 -28.06
N TYR A 388 6.83 -2.06 -27.45
CA TYR A 388 6.35 -2.82 -26.29
C TYR A 388 4.98 -3.44 -26.58
N ASP A 389 4.75 -4.64 -26.05
CA ASP A 389 3.43 -5.23 -25.88
C ASP A 389 2.80 -4.58 -24.64
N LEU A 390 1.92 -3.62 -24.88
CA LEU A 390 1.31 -2.77 -23.87
C LEU A 390 0.11 -3.45 -23.23
N SER A 391 -0.09 -3.11 -21.97
CA SER A 391 -1.01 -3.82 -21.10
C SER A 391 -1.81 -2.94 -20.17
N ARG A 392 -1.29 -1.77 -19.79
CA ARG A 392 -1.94 -0.84 -18.88
C ARG A 392 -1.54 0.60 -19.18
N VAL A 393 -2.47 1.52 -18.96
CA VAL A 393 -2.19 2.96 -18.88
C VAL A 393 -2.90 3.52 -17.66
N VAL A 394 -2.18 4.30 -16.87
CA VAL A 394 -2.75 5.06 -15.76
C VAL A 394 -2.69 6.54 -16.11
N ILE A 395 -3.80 7.23 -15.91
CA ILE A 395 -3.96 8.64 -16.23
C ILE A 395 -4.37 9.35 -14.95
N ASP A 396 -3.55 10.30 -14.51
CA ASP A 396 -3.87 11.19 -13.40
C ASP A 396 -4.31 12.54 -13.97
N TRP A 397 -5.61 12.81 -13.88
CA TRP A 397 -6.22 14.04 -14.34
C TRP A 397 -6.16 15.14 -13.29
N GLU A 398 -5.90 16.37 -13.75
CA GLU A 398 -6.27 17.55 -12.97
C GLU A 398 -7.78 17.82 -13.08
N THR A 399 -8.30 18.75 -12.28
CA THR A 399 -9.69 19.25 -12.38
C THR A 399 -10.16 19.49 -13.82
N ALA A 400 -9.27 19.92 -14.72
CA ALA A 400 -9.54 20.09 -16.15
C ALA A 400 -9.35 18.77 -16.94
N TYR A 401 -10.27 17.82 -16.79
CA TYR A 401 -10.20 16.48 -17.39
C TYR A 401 -11.02 16.31 -18.68
N ALA A 402 -10.78 15.19 -19.38
CA ALA A 402 -11.58 14.76 -20.53
C ALA A 402 -12.70 13.82 -20.11
N SER A 403 -13.96 14.14 -20.46
CA SER A 403 -15.06 13.19 -20.34
C SER A 403 -15.09 12.19 -21.50
N GLY A 404 -14.42 12.50 -22.62
CA GLY A 404 -14.27 11.59 -23.75
C GLY A 404 -12.86 11.62 -24.32
N TYR A 405 -12.20 10.48 -24.41
CA TYR A 405 -10.84 10.36 -24.93
C TYR A 405 -10.55 8.96 -25.49
N GLU A 406 -9.47 8.87 -26.27
CA GLU A 406 -8.97 7.62 -26.84
C GLU A 406 -7.51 7.41 -26.43
N ILE A 407 -7.15 6.15 -26.18
CA ILE A 407 -5.76 5.72 -26.07
C ILE A 407 -5.36 5.08 -27.39
N GLN A 408 -4.25 5.53 -27.95
CA GLN A 408 -3.79 5.15 -29.27
C GLN A 408 -2.32 4.75 -29.23
N THR A 409 -1.95 3.77 -30.06
CA THR A 409 -0.57 3.32 -30.21
C THR A 409 -0.05 3.57 -31.62
N SER A 410 1.26 3.71 -31.76
CA SER A 410 1.92 3.88 -33.06
C SER A 410 3.34 3.31 -33.05
N PRO A 411 3.80 2.63 -34.12
CA PRO A 411 5.20 2.21 -34.25
C PRO A 411 6.15 3.36 -34.64
N ASP A 412 5.64 4.44 -35.23
CA ASP A 412 6.45 5.51 -35.84
C ASP A 412 6.08 6.93 -35.40
N GLY A 413 5.01 7.09 -34.60
CA GLY A 413 4.49 8.37 -34.16
C GLY A 413 3.67 9.12 -35.23
N GLU A 414 3.50 8.54 -36.43
CA GLU A 414 2.76 9.12 -37.55
C GLU A 414 1.44 8.38 -37.80
N ALA A 415 1.47 7.06 -37.82
CA ALA A 415 0.30 6.20 -38.05
C ALA A 415 -0.24 5.66 -36.72
N TRP A 416 -1.42 6.13 -36.33
CA TRP A 416 -2.01 5.84 -35.02
C TRP A 416 -3.17 4.84 -35.11
N THR A 417 -3.24 3.93 -34.14
CA THR A 417 -4.32 2.95 -33.98
C THR A 417 -4.94 3.09 -32.59
N THR A 418 -6.26 3.23 -32.51
CA THR A 418 -6.98 3.28 -31.23
C THR A 418 -7.02 1.90 -30.59
N VAL A 419 -6.58 1.81 -29.34
CA VAL A 419 -6.56 0.60 -28.52
C VAL A 419 -7.57 0.65 -27.37
N HIS A 420 -7.98 1.85 -26.94
CA HIS A 420 -9.02 2.03 -25.92
C HIS A 420 -9.83 3.32 -26.19
N THR A 421 -11.11 3.34 -25.80
CA THR A 421 -11.99 4.52 -25.94
C THR A 421 -12.87 4.69 -24.71
N VAL A 422 -12.88 5.88 -24.14
CA VAL A 422 -13.69 6.30 -23.00
C VAL A 422 -14.64 7.41 -23.43
N THR A 423 -15.91 7.35 -23.03
CA THR A 423 -16.95 8.32 -23.43
C THR A 423 -17.70 8.98 -22.28
N ASP A 424 -17.40 8.56 -21.06
CA ASP A 424 -18.07 8.91 -19.82
C ASP A 424 -17.06 9.08 -18.67
N GLY A 425 -15.85 9.55 -19.00
CA GLY A 425 -14.80 9.82 -18.02
C GLY A 425 -15.27 10.80 -16.94
N ASP A 426 -14.82 10.56 -15.71
CA ASP A 426 -15.21 11.29 -14.50
C ASP A 426 -14.06 12.09 -13.88
N GLY A 427 -12.84 11.96 -14.43
CA GLY A 427 -11.64 12.68 -14.02
C GLY A 427 -10.83 11.86 -13.03
N ASN A 428 -10.11 12.51 -12.11
CA ASN A 428 -9.26 11.83 -11.12
C ASN A 428 -8.31 10.81 -11.77
N PHE A 429 -8.34 9.55 -11.33
CA PHE A 429 -7.53 8.48 -11.88
C PHE A 429 -8.35 7.60 -12.82
N ASP A 430 -7.82 7.41 -14.02
CA ASP A 430 -8.24 6.32 -14.89
C ASP A 430 -7.14 5.26 -14.93
N ASP A 431 -7.52 4.02 -14.64
CA ASP A 431 -6.66 2.86 -14.72
C ASP A 431 -7.22 1.87 -15.75
N LEU A 432 -6.56 1.81 -16.91
CA LEU A 432 -7.11 1.15 -18.08
C LEU A 432 -6.20 0.02 -18.54
N ALA A 433 -6.76 -1.20 -18.54
CA ALA A 433 -6.16 -2.32 -19.25
C ALA A 433 -6.13 -2.03 -20.76
N LEU A 434 -4.96 -2.25 -21.37
CA LEU A 434 -4.68 -2.11 -22.78
C LEU A 434 -4.37 -3.47 -23.41
N THR A 435 -4.62 -3.55 -24.72
CA THR A 435 -4.11 -4.64 -25.54
C THR A 435 -3.59 -4.07 -26.83
N GLY A 436 -2.30 -4.20 -27.10
CA GLY A 436 -1.71 -3.80 -28.37
C GLY A 436 -0.21 -3.56 -28.27
N THR A 437 0.46 -3.58 -29.41
CA THR A 437 1.90 -3.30 -29.49
C THR A 437 2.13 -1.89 -30.02
N GLY A 438 3.13 -1.19 -29.48
CA GLY A 438 3.57 0.07 -30.05
C GLY A 438 4.78 0.67 -29.35
N ARG A 439 5.50 1.52 -30.06
CA ARG A 439 6.58 2.34 -29.52
C ARG A 439 6.11 3.67 -28.98
N HIS A 440 5.06 4.23 -29.57
CA HIS A 440 4.47 5.48 -29.16
C HIS A 440 3.07 5.25 -28.60
N VAL A 441 2.75 5.93 -27.52
CA VAL A 441 1.40 5.94 -26.92
C VAL A 441 0.88 7.37 -26.89
N ARG A 442 -0.38 7.56 -27.25
CA ARG A 442 -1.05 8.86 -27.29
C ARG A 442 -2.39 8.80 -26.59
N LEU A 443 -2.60 9.73 -25.68
CA LEU A 443 -3.93 10.10 -25.20
C LEU A 443 -4.48 11.19 -26.13
N LEU A 444 -5.59 10.90 -26.80
CA LEU A 444 -6.34 11.83 -27.65
C LEU A 444 -7.61 12.25 -26.93
N ALA A 445 -7.61 13.44 -26.34
CA ALA A 445 -8.76 13.99 -25.65
C ALA A 445 -9.74 14.63 -26.64
N THR A 446 -10.98 14.15 -26.65
CA THR A 446 -11.98 14.47 -27.67
C THR A 446 -13.15 15.31 -27.16
N GLU A 447 -13.47 15.22 -25.87
CA GLU A 447 -14.55 15.96 -25.23
C GLU A 447 -14.13 16.42 -23.83
N ARG A 448 -14.28 17.72 -23.55
CA ARG A 448 -14.00 18.29 -22.23
C ARG A 448 -15.17 18.11 -21.27
N ALA A 449 -14.86 17.74 -20.03
CA ALA A 449 -15.84 17.77 -18.94
C ALA A 449 -16.06 19.18 -18.37
N THR A 450 -15.07 20.08 -18.56
CA THR A 450 -15.07 21.43 -17.99
C THR A 450 -14.94 22.52 -19.06
N GLN A 451 -15.00 23.77 -18.63
CA GLN A 451 -14.80 24.94 -19.51
C GLN A 451 -13.32 25.27 -19.78
N TRP A 452 -12.37 24.55 -19.17
CA TRP A 452 -10.93 24.79 -19.27
C TRP A 452 -10.31 24.02 -20.45
N GLY A 453 -9.00 23.80 -20.48
CA GLY A 453 -8.36 22.86 -21.41
C GLY A 453 -8.43 21.43 -20.88
N PHE A 454 -7.52 20.58 -21.33
CA PHE A 454 -7.21 19.29 -20.70
C PHE A 454 -5.93 19.43 -19.88
N SER A 455 -5.83 18.74 -18.76
CA SER A 455 -4.64 18.76 -17.92
C SER A 455 -4.43 17.45 -17.19
N LEU A 456 -3.17 17.03 -17.16
CA LEU A 456 -2.71 15.76 -16.62
C LEU A 456 -1.58 16.02 -15.63
N TYR A 457 -1.69 15.44 -14.45
CA TYR A 457 -0.58 15.34 -13.51
C TYR A 457 0.38 14.25 -13.98
N GLU A 458 -0.11 13.08 -14.39
CA GLU A 458 0.71 11.97 -14.87
C GLU A 458 0.02 11.15 -15.98
N LEU A 459 0.83 10.57 -16.85
CA LEU A 459 0.47 9.61 -17.88
C LEU A 459 1.47 8.45 -17.82
N GLU A 460 1.05 7.37 -17.18
CA GLU A 460 1.88 6.20 -16.97
C GLU A 460 1.50 5.09 -17.95
N VAL A 461 2.50 4.40 -18.50
CA VAL A 461 2.30 3.37 -19.52
C VAL A 461 3.09 2.13 -19.12
N PHE A 462 2.45 0.97 -19.19
CA PHE A 462 3.08 -0.29 -18.79
C PHE A 462 2.97 -1.35 -19.88
N GLY A 463 3.89 -2.32 -19.83
CA GLY A 463 4.00 -3.41 -20.79
C GLY A 463 5.39 -4.00 -20.87
N THR A 464 5.58 -4.95 -21.79
CA THR A 464 6.83 -5.71 -21.94
C THR A 464 7.48 -5.49 -23.30
N PRO A 465 8.81 -5.59 -23.45
CA PRO A 465 9.47 -5.44 -24.75
C PRO A 465 8.91 -6.41 -25.80
N ALA A 466 8.50 -5.90 -26.96
CA ALA A 466 7.86 -6.71 -27.98
C ALA A 466 8.85 -7.71 -28.61
N GLY A 467 8.53 -9.01 -28.56
CA GLY A 467 9.27 -10.07 -29.27
C GLY A 467 10.31 -10.86 -28.48
N GLU A 468 10.38 -10.72 -27.14
CA GLU A 468 11.09 -11.66 -26.26
C GLU A 468 10.12 -12.71 -25.67
N GLU A 469 10.49 -14.00 -25.72
CA GLU A 469 9.88 -15.03 -24.86
C GLU A 469 10.28 -14.71 -23.40
N PRO A 470 9.41 -14.93 -22.40
CA PRO A 470 9.67 -14.44 -21.05
C PRO A 470 10.90 -15.14 -20.47
N ALA A 471 12.00 -14.41 -20.37
CA ALA A 471 13.08 -14.75 -19.45
C ALA A 471 12.57 -14.50 -18.02
N PRO A 472 12.92 -15.35 -17.04
CA PRO A 472 12.57 -15.08 -15.65
C PRO A 472 13.13 -13.72 -15.24
N GLY A 473 12.24 -12.82 -14.81
CA GLY A 473 12.56 -11.43 -14.51
C GLY A 473 13.51 -11.27 -13.32
N PRO A 474 14.21 -10.13 -13.21
CA PRO A 474 15.05 -9.81 -12.06
C PRO A 474 14.18 -9.62 -10.80
N VAL A 475 14.55 -10.29 -9.71
CA VAL A 475 13.91 -10.15 -8.40
C VAL A 475 14.72 -9.17 -7.55
N THR A 476 14.14 -8.04 -7.18
CA THR A 476 14.66 -7.08 -6.18
C THR A 476 14.19 -7.52 -4.79
N ARG A 477 15.12 -7.67 -3.82
CA ARG A 477 14.78 -7.94 -2.42
C ARG A 477 15.64 -7.10 -1.48
N GLY A 478 14.98 -6.49 -0.49
CA GLY A 478 15.59 -5.60 0.50
C GLY A 478 16.52 -6.29 1.51
N ALA A 479 17.30 -5.48 2.22
CA ALA A 479 18.37 -5.91 3.13
C ALA A 479 17.90 -6.79 4.32
N GLY A 480 16.61 -6.79 4.66
CA GLY A 480 16.02 -7.62 5.73
C GLY A 480 16.01 -9.13 5.46
N TYR A 481 16.07 -9.55 4.18
CA TYR A 481 16.02 -10.97 3.78
C TYR A 481 17.22 -11.80 4.30
N TRP A 482 18.38 -11.17 4.51
CA TRP A 482 19.59 -11.87 4.94
C TRP A 482 19.64 -12.16 6.46
N THR A 483 18.80 -11.49 7.24
CA THR A 483 18.88 -11.51 8.71
C THR A 483 18.07 -12.65 9.32
N SER A 484 16.96 -13.06 8.69
CA SER A 484 16.05 -14.09 9.21
C SER A 484 16.46 -15.52 8.81
N GLU A 485 16.88 -15.77 7.57
CA GLU A 485 17.04 -17.16 7.08
C GLU A 485 18.44 -17.76 7.25
N TYR A 486 19.53 -16.98 7.24
CA TYR A 486 20.88 -17.57 7.27
C TYR A 486 21.34 -18.05 8.67
N ARG A 487 20.68 -17.62 9.75
CA ARG A 487 21.11 -17.97 11.12
C ARG A 487 20.27 -19.04 11.82
N GLN A 488 19.09 -19.40 11.33
CA GLN A 488 18.19 -20.25 12.12
C GLN A 488 17.83 -21.62 11.53
N VAL A 489 18.18 -21.93 10.28
CA VAL A 489 17.83 -23.26 9.73
C VAL A 489 19.06 -24.05 9.31
N ARG A 490 19.32 -25.16 10.02
CA ARG A 490 20.13 -26.27 9.51
C ARG A 490 19.46 -26.81 8.25
N ASN A 491 20.08 -26.55 7.12
CA ASN A 491 19.74 -27.03 5.78
C ASN A 491 19.59 -28.57 5.76
N PRO A 492 18.68 -29.15 4.94
CA PRO A 492 19.05 -29.44 3.55
C PRO A 492 17.87 -29.35 2.56
N ASP A 493 18.02 -28.59 1.47
CA ASP A 493 17.72 -28.98 0.08
C ASP A 493 17.57 -27.72 -0.78
N HIS A 494 18.68 -27.20 -1.32
CA HIS A 494 18.63 -26.24 -2.43
C HIS A 494 19.15 -26.91 -3.70
N THR A 495 18.37 -26.79 -4.76
CA THR A 495 18.66 -27.20 -6.12
C THR A 495 19.68 -26.27 -6.78
N ALA A 496 20.25 -26.69 -7.91
CA ALA A 496 21.25 -25.90 -8.64
C ALA A 496 20.70 -24.53 -9.10
N ASP A 497 19.40 -24.43 -9.34
CA ASP A 497 18.75 -23.18 -9.78
C ASP A 497 18.60 -22.17 -8.62
N GLU A 498 18.37 -22.66 -7.40
CA GLU A 498 18.32 -21.81 -6.19
C GLU A 498 19.70 -21.24 -5.83
N LEU A 499 20.77 -22.01 -6.05
CA LEU A 499 22.14 -21.52 -5.87
C LEU A 499 22.54 -20.49 -6.94
N LEU A 500 22.04 -20.63 -8.17
CA LEU A 500 22.24 -19.64 -9.24
C LEU A 500 21.46 -18.34 -8.95
N CYS A 501 20.29 -18.42 -8.34
CA CYS A 501 19.52 -17.26 -7.86
C CYS A 501 20.22 -16.52 -6.71
N LEU A 502 20.81 -17.25 -5.75
CA LEU A 502 21.60 -16.66 -4.65
C LEU A 502 22.86 -15.94 -5.18
N LEU A 503 23.43 -16.42 -6.27
CA LEU A 503 24.59 -15.80 -6.93
C LEU A 503 24.23 -14.61 -7.81
N SER A 504 23.01 -14.54 -8.38
CA SER A 504 22.52 -13.32 -9.03
C SER A 504 22.28 -12.20 -8.01
N ALA A 505 21.79 -12.54 -6.81
CA ALA A 505 21.64 -11.61 -5.70
C ALA A 505 22.98 -11.04 -5.21
N ALA A 506 24.02 -11.88 -5.11
CA ALA A 506 25.39 -11.42 -4.79
C ALA A 506 26.00 -10.52 -5.88
N ARG A 507 25.56 -10.69 -7.14
CA ARG A 507 25.98 -9.87 -8.28
C ARG A 507 25.26 -8.51 -8.30
N GLY A 508 23.99 -8.48 -7.92
CA GLY A 508 23.23 -7.22 -7.76
C GLY A 508 23.77 -6.33 -6.63
N GLN A 509 24.37 -6.92 -5.60
CA GLN A 509 25.00 -6.15 -4.52
C GLN A 509 26.31 -5.45 -4.91
N SER A 510 26.88 -5.68 -6.11
CA SER A 510 28.00 -4.82 -6.57
C SER A 510 27.55 -3.45 -7.10
N ASP A 511 26.25 -3.29 -7.37
CA ASP A 511 25.71 -2.12 -8.06
C ASP A 511 24.97 -1.14 -7.12
N VAL A 512 24.88 -1.44 -5.82
CA VAL A 512 23.97 -0.75 -4.86
C VAL A 512 24.67 -0.02 -3.68
N PHE A 513 25.99 -0.08 -3.50
CA PHE A 513 26.62 0.62 -2.35
C PHE A 513 27.09 2.04 -2.70
N ASP A 514 26.29 3.03 -2.31
CA ASP A 514 26.57 4.48 -2.43
C ASP A 514 27.39 5.05 -1.23
N GLU A 515 28.05 4.18 -0.46
CA GLU A 515 29.20 4.56 0.37
C GLU A 515 30.44 3.79 -0.15
N GLU A 516 31.49 4.53 -0.54
CA GLU A 516 32.75 3.97 -1.06
C GLU A 516 33.39 2.97 -0.08
N VAL A 517 33.01 1.70 -0.16
CA VAL A 517 33.88 0.58 0.19
C VAL A 517 34.21 -0.14 -1.11
N GLY A 518 35.22 0.38 -1.79
CA GLY A 518 35.66 -0.18 -3.07
C GLY A 518 36.08 -1.64 -2.92
N LEU A 519 35.20 -2.57 -3.31
CA LEU A 519 35.51 -3.99 -3.45
C LEU A 519 36.36 -4.23 -4.70
N THR A 520 37.51 -3.54 -4.77
CA THR A 520 38.40 -3.53 -5.93
C THR A 520 39.34 -4.72 -5.97
N SER A 521 39.34 -5.55 -4.92
CA SER A 521 40.17 -6.74 -4.80
C SER A 521 39.46 -7.89 -4.06
N LEU A 522 39.93 -9.12 -4.30
CA LEU A 522 39.48 -10.32 -3.56
C LEU A 522 39.66 -10.16 -2.03
N ASP A 523 40.65 -9.37 -1.59
CA ASP A 523 40.87 -9.10 -0.17
C ASP A 523 39.77 -8.21 0.44
N ASP A 524 39.17 -7.32 -0.35
CA ASP A 524 38.09 -6.43 0.09
C ASP A 524 36.77 -7.21 0.21
N ALA A 525 36.49 -8.10 -0.75
CA ALA A 525 35.33 -9.00 -0.69
C ALA A 525 35.41 -9.94 0.51
N VAL A 526 36.59 -10.49 0.80
CA VAL A 526 36.79 -11.38 1.96
C VAL A 526 36.69 -10.61 3.29
N ARG A 527 37.11 -9.34 3.37
CA ARG A 527 36.94 -8.51 4.58
C ARG A 527 35.47 -8.23 4.91
N VAL A 528 34.65 -7.98 3.90
CA VAL A 528 33.22 -7.73 4.05
C VAL A 528 32.49 -9.01 4.44
N LEU A 529 32.84 -10.14 3.81
CA LEU A 529 32.22 -11.43 4.10
C LEU A 529 32.69 -12.06 5.43
N TRP A 530 33.90 -11.75 5.91
CA TRP A 530 34.47 -12.31 7.14
C TRP A 530 35.19 -11.28 8.03
N PRO A 531 34.44 -10.43 8.76
CA PRO A 531 34.99 -9.27 9.47
C PRO A 531 35.83 -9.58 10.74
N ARG A 532 36.10 -10.85 11.10
CA ARG A 532 36.96 -11.21 12.24
C ARG A 532 37.96 -12.31 11.92
N HIS A 533 39.24 -12.00 12.16
CA HIS A 533 40.45 -12.84 12.13
C HIS A 533 40.90 -13.34 10.74
N HIS A 534 41.66 -12.47 10.05
CA HIS A 534 42.51 -12.84 8.93
C HIS A 534 43.81 -13.51 9.41
N ASP A 535 43.98 -14.80 9.13
CA ASP A 535 45.30 -15.42 9.04
C ASP A 535 45.50 -15.83 7.58
N GLU A 536 46.40 -15.12 6.89
CA GLU A 536 46.72 -15.30 5.47
C GLU A 536 47.08 -16.76 5.10
N ARG A 537 47.43 -17.60 6.07
CA ARG A 537 47.78 -19.01 5.84
C ARG A 537 46.59 -19.98 5.89
N THR A 538 45.50 -19.64 6.57
CA THR A 538 44.32 -20.52 6.72
C THR A 538 43.20 -20.23 5.73
N ASP A 539 43.19 -19.05 5.10
CA ASP A 539 42.03 -18.62 4.30
C ASP A 539 42.21 -18.90 2.79
N GLY A 540 43.33 -19.54 2.43
CA GLY A 540 43.67 -19.77 1.04
C GLY A 540 42.72 -20.73 0.32
N PHE A 541 42.03 -21.63 1.04
CA PHE A 541 41.06 -22.55 0.42
C PHE A 541 39.79 -21.82 0.04
N ASP A 542 39.24 -21.05 0.98
CA ASP A 542 38.02 -20.28 0.80
C ASP A 542 38.17 -19.24 -0.31
N ARG A 543 39.35 -18.60 -0.41
CA ARG A 543 39.68 -17.72 -1.54
C ARG A 543 39.65 -18.44 -2.89
N GLN A 544 40.17 -19.66 -2.98
CA GLN A 544 40.21 -20.42 -4.22
C GLN A 544 38.82 -20.93 -4.62
N LEU A 545 38.01 -21.28 -3.62
CA LEU A 545 36.63 -21.68 -3.82
C LEU A 545 35.78 -20.51 -4.31
N LEU A 546 35.90 -19.34 -3.67
CA LEU A 546 35.24 -18.10 -4.08
C LEU A 546 35.67 -17.65 -5.48
N THR A 547 36.96 -17.73 -5.79
CA THR A 547 37.46 -17.38 -7.14
C THR A 547 36.86 -18.28 -8.22
N LEU A 548 36.72 -19.59 -7.95
CA LEU A 548 36.14 -20.51 -8.93
C LEU A 548 34.64 -20.23 -9.14
N TRP A 549 33.92 -19.91 -8.07
CA TRP A 549 32.53 -19.47 -8.16
C TRP A 549 32.38 -18.22 -9.03
N LEU A 550 33.23 -17.21 -8.85
CA LEU A 550 33.23 -15.99 -9.67
C LEU A 550 33.55 -16.29 -11.14
N ASN A 551 34.48 -17.19 -11.42
CA ASN A 551 34.81 -17.61 -12.77
C ASN A 551 33.65 -18.34 -13.46
N VAL A 552 32.90 -19.16 -12.72
CA VAL A 552 31.67 -19.78 -13.22
C VAL A 552 30.58 -18.74 -13.48
N ALA A 553 30.35 -17.83 -12.52
CA ALA A 553 29.33 -16.80 -12.63
C ALA A 553 29.57 -15.84 -13.80
N THR A 554 30.84 -15.53 -14.09
CA THR A 554 31.24 -14.68 -15.23
C THR A 554 31.23 -15.41 -16.57
N GLY A 555 30.93 -16.72 -16.58
CA GLY A 555 30.93 -17.54 -17.78
C GLY A 555 32.33 -17.89 -18.30
N SER A 556 33.38 -17.55 -17.55
CA SER A 556 34.77 -17.87 -17.87
C SER A 556 35.08 -19.37 -17.70
N VAL A 557 34.34 -20.05 -16.82
CA VAL A 557 34.37 -21.51 -16.60
C VAL A 557 32.94 -22.03 -16.70
N ALA A 558 32.70 -23.10 -17.45
CA ALA A 558 31.39 -23.71 -17.52
C ALA A 558 31.23 -24.78 -16.41
N LEU A 559 30.04 -24.91 -15.83
CA LEU A 559 29.79 -25.91 -14.78
C LEU A 559 30.02 -27.35 -15.26
N ASP A 560 29.86 -27.61 -16.55
CA ASP A 560 30.04 -28.92 -17.19
C ASP A 560 31.50 -29.21 -17.59
N ASP A 561 32.43 -28.26 -17.40
CA ASP A 561 33.84 -28.44 -17.69
C ASP A 561 34.42 -29.60 -16.88
N ARG A 562 35.17 -30.49 -17.56
CA ARG A 562 35.64 -31.75 -16.95
C ARG A 562 36.83 -31.53 -16.02
N VAL A 563 36.67 -31.90 -14.75
CA VAL A 563 37.74 -32.03 -13.75
C VAL A 563 38.00 -33.51 -13.45
N ALA A 564 39.10 -34.05 -13.99
CA ALA A 564 39.37 -35.49 -14.09
C ALA A 564 39.07 -36.38 -12.85
N ARG A 565 39.30 -35.88 -11.62
CA ARG A 565 39.04 -36.65 -10.38
C ARG A 565 37.68 -36.35 -9.74
N TYR A 566 37.10 -35.18 -10.02
CA TYR A 566 35.92 -34.68 -9.31
C TYR A 566 34.67 -34.68 -10.17
N GLY A 567 34.77 -35.02 -11.46
CA GLY A 567 33.63 -35.01 -12.37
C GLY A 567 33.66 -33.74 -13.21
N THR A 568 32.63 -32.92 -13.11
CA THR A 568 32.61 -31.57 -13.69
C THR A 568 33.12 -30.51 -12.70
N VAL A 569 33.22 -29.25 -13.13
CA VAL A 569 33.52 -28.12 -12.23
C VAL A 569 32.40 -27.96 -11.19
N GLY A 570 31.14 -28.15 -11.58
CA GLY A 570 30.02 -28.16 -10.64
C GLY A 570 30.14 -29.25 -9.57
N ASP A 571 30.50 -30.47 -9.98
CA ASP A 571 30.71 -31.59 -9.04
C ASP A 571 31.87 -31.28 -8.05
N LEU A 572 32.93 -30.62 -8.52
CA LEU A 572 34.04 -30.19 -7.68
C LEU A 572 33.63 -29.12 -6.68
N LEU A 573 32.88 -28.10 -7.11
CA LEU A 573 32.41 -26.99 -6.26
C LEU A 573 31.53 -27.53 -5.13
N ALA A 574 30.54 -28.36 -5.46
CA ALA A 574 29.65 -28.97 -4.48
C ALA A 574 30.42 -29.82 -3.46
N ALA A 575 31.38 -30.63 -3.92
CA ALA A 575 32.18 -31.47 -3.04
C ALA A 575 33.15 -30.67 -2.14
N ALA A 576 33.70 -29.56 -2.65
CA ALA A 576 34.59 -28.69 -1.89
C ALA A 576 33.84 -27.90 -0.81
N GLU A 577 32.63 -27.41 -1.11
CA GLU A 577 31.77 -26.73 -0.14
C GLU A 577 31.28 -27.66 0.97
N ALA A 578 30.82 -28.85 0.60
CA ALA A 578 30.41 -29.86 1.58
C ALA A 578 31.55 -30.19 2.55
N ALA A 579 32.78 -30.32 2.03
CA ALA A 579 33.96 -30.54 2.87
C ALA A 579 34.30 -29.32 3.74
N ARG A 580 34.09 -28.09 3.25
CA ARG A 580 34.31 -26.85 4.01
C ARG A 580 33.38 -26.74 5.23
N LEU A 581 32.13 -27.15 5.05
CA LEU A 581 31.04 -27.00 6.02
C LEU A 581 31.00 -28.13 7.06
N ASP A 582 31.68 -29.23 6.81
CA ASP A 582 31.80 -30.35 7.74
C ASP A 582 32.74 -30.00 8.89
N GLU A 583 32.17 -29.84 10.10
CA GLU A 583 32.90 -29.49 11.34
C GLU A 583 34.00 -30.51 11.70
N ASP A 584 33.90 -31.75 11.22
CA ASP A 584 34.90 -32.80 11.46
C ASP A 584 36.02 -32.82 10.39
N THR A 585 35.87 -32.06 9.30
CA THR A 585 36.85 -32.02 8.22
C THR A 585 38.08 -31.20 8.61
N ARG A 586 39.25 -31.85 8.57
CA ARG A 586 40.53 -31.22 8.95
C ARG A 586 41.08 -30.38 7.80
N TRP A 587 41.77 -29.28 8.12
CA TRP A 587 42.43 -28.41 7.14
C TRP A 587 43.29 -29.16 6.10
N VAL A 588 44.01 -30.20 6.52
CA VAL A 588 44.86 -31.02 5.63
C VAL A 588 44.05 -31.75 4.53
N GLU A 589 42.78 -32.04 4.79
CA GLU A 589 41.86 -32.62 3.81
C GLU A 589 41.36 -31.56 2.81
N LEU A 590 41.08 -30.33 3.28
CA LEU A 590 40.70 -29.19 2.42
C LEU A 590 41.80 -28.78 1.44
N LEU A 591 43.07 -28.93 1.82
CA LEU A 591 44.23 -28.68 0.92
C LEU A 591 44.15 -29.48 -0.39
N LYS A 592 43.49 -30.64 -0.39
CA LYS A 592 43.31 -31.46 -1.61
C LYS A 592 42.37 -30.77 -2.59
N TYR A 593 41.28 -30.20 -2.11
CA TYR A 593 40.34 -29.41 -2.92
C TYR A 593 40.98 -28.10 -3.36
N GLN A 594 41.63 -27.39 -2.44
CA GLN A 594 42.36 -26.16 -2.76
C GLN A 594 43.31 -26.34 -3.94
N ALA A 595 44.15 -27.39 -3.91
CA ALA A 595 45.10 -27.66 -4.98
C ALA A 595 44.43 -27.86 -6.35
N VAL A 596 43.22 -28.40 -6.38
CA VAL A 596 42.47 -28.66 -7.60
C VAL A 596 41.76 -27.40 -8.07
N LEU A 597 41.11 -26.67 -7.16
CA LEU A 597 40.49 -25.36 -7.42
C LEU A 597 41.50 -24.39 -8.01
N THR A 598 42.71 -24.32 -7.45
CA THR A 598 43.80 -23.49 -7.99
C THR A 598 44.17 -23.86 -9.42
N VAL A 599 44.16 -25.15 -9.77
CA VAL A 599 44.47 -25.58 -11.14
C VAL A 599 43.34 -25.21 -12.10
N VAL A 600 42.08 -25.28 -11.68
CA VAL A 600 40.93 -24.85 -12.50
C VAL A 600 40.95 -23.33 -12.68
N ASN A 601 41.10 -22.57 -11.60
CA ASN A 601 41.21 -21.10 -11.61
C ASN A 601 42.41 -20.57 -12.39
N ALA A 602 43.47 -21.36 -12.59
CA ALA A 602 44.62 -20.95 -13.38
C ALA A 602 44.47 -21.23 -14.88
N ARG A 603 43.46 -22.03 -15.27
CA ARG A 603 43.23 -22.45 -16.67
C ARG A 603 42.23 -21.59 -17.40
N HIS A 604 41.44 -20.82 -16.65
CA HIS A 604 40.34 -19.98 -17.09
C HIS A 604 40.44 -18.66 -16.32
#